data_AF-A0AAP8ZVX5-F1
#
_entry.id   AF-A0AAP8ZVX5-F1
#
_cell.length_a   1.000
_cell.length_b   1.000
_cell.length_c   1.000
_cell.angle_alpha   90.00
_cell.angle_beta   90.00
_cell.angle_gamma   90.00
#
_symmetry.space_group_name_H-M   'P 1'
#
loop_
_entity.id
_entity.type
_entity.pdbx_description
1 polymer ?
#
loop_
_entity_poly.entity_id
_entity_poly.type
_entity_poly.pdbx_seq_one_letter_code
_entity_poly.pdbx_strand_id
1 'polypeptide(L)'
;MNGKQLKNSILQWAIQGKLVQQDPNDEPASVLLEHIREEKAKLVKEKKIKKDKNESIIYRGDDNSYYEKIIATGEVKCIDEEIPFEIPKGWEWCRLRQITSLLGDGIHGTPEYDPNGKYYFVNGNNLQDKKIVIKPDTKKVSREEYLKYKKNLNKHTVLVSINGTLGNIGFYNDEPIMLGKSACYFNLIVEDLKEYVYILLQSPFFMEYTLKAATGTTIKNVSLMAMNNLLIPLPPLCEQNRIVDRMTILDTKVKQYQKQETCLRELNNNIYSILKKSILQDAIQGKLVPQIAEEGTAEELLAEIHKEKERLVKEGKLKKSALTDSIIFKGDDNKYYERIGGKDICIDDEILFEIPDSWVWCRLGFLFNHNTGKALNASNKEGSMLPYITTSNLYWGQFDLSSVRQMYFKDSEIEKCSVSNGDLLVCEGGDIGRAAIWPYDTPMCIQNHIHKLRSYNQLDTLFYYYIFQAYKYNGYIGGKGIGIQGLSSKALHNMLVPLPPINEQIRITSKISSLFQFI
;
A
#
# COMPACT_ATOMS: atom_id res chain seq x y z
N MET A 1 -1.03 -7.18 -18.28
CA MET A 1 -1.76 -5.91 -18.46
C MET A 1 -2.51 -5.61 -17.17
N ASN A 2 -2.30 -4.46 -16.53
CA ASN A 2 -3.03 -4.09 -15.31
C ASN A 2 -4.36 -3.37 -15.63
N GLY A 3 -5.21 -3.15 -14.62
CA GLY A 3 -6.53 -2.52 -14.82
C GLY A 3 -6.48 -1.13 -15.46
N LYS A 4 -5.45 -0.34 -15.15
CA LYS A 4 -5.24 0.99 -15.76
C LYS A 4 -4.88 0.86 -17.24
N GLN A 5 -4.00 -0.07 -17.60
CA GLN A 5 -3.64 -0.34 -19.00
C GLN A 5 -4.86 -0.81 -19.80
N LEU A 6 -5.67 -1.72 -19.24
CA LEU A 6 -6.90 -2.18 -19.87
C LEU A 6 -7.88 -1.01 -20.10
N LYS A 7 -8.07 -0.13 -19.10
CA LYS A 7 -8.92 1.07 -19.25
C LYS A 7 -8.45 1.94 -20.41
N ASN A 8 -7.15 2.21 -20.48
CA ASN A 8 -6.55 3.02 -21.52
C ASN A 8 -6.74 2.41 -22.92
N SER A 9 -6.58 1.09 -23.06
CA SER A 9 -6.84 0.40 -24.33
C SER A 9 -8.31 0.51 -24.75
N ILE A 10 -9.24 0.33 -23.82
CA ILE A 10 -10.68 0.46 -24.10
C ILE A 10 -11.04 1.88 -24.54
N LEU A 11 -10.53 2.91 -23.86
CA LEU A 11 -10.72 4.31 -24.24
C LEU A 11 -10.14 4.61 -25.63
N GLN A 12 -8.97 4.04 -25.94
CA GLN A 12 -8.36 4.19 -27.26
C GLN A 12 -9.18 3.52 -28.35
N TRP A 13 -9.75 2.34 -28.10
CA TRP A 13 -10.65 1.67 -29.04
C TRP A 13 -11.96 2.43 -29.24
N ALA A 14 -12.46 3.11 -28.21
CA ALA A 14 -13.66 3.94 -28.29
C ALA A 14 -13.49 5.05 -29.33
N ILE A 15 -12.39 5.80 -29.27
CA ILE A 15 -12.13 6.94 -30.17
C ILE A 15 -11.63 6.54 -31.56
N GLN A 16 -11.29 5.26 -31.76
CA GLN A 16 -10.89 4.70 -33.06
C GLN A 16 -12.05 4.01 -33.78
N GLY A 17 -13.26 4.02 -33.20
CA GLY A 17 -14.43 3.32 -33.76
C GLY A 17 -14.26 1.79 -33.82
N LYS A 18 -13.52 1.23 -32.85
CA LYS A 18 -13.26 -0.22 -32.71
C LYS A 18 -14.02 -0.85 -31.55
N LEU A 19 -14.67 -0.04 -30.71
CA LEU A 19 -15.33 -0.50 -29.50
C LEU A 19 -16.72 -1.09 -29.75
N VAL A 20 -17.42 -0.58 -30.75
CA VAL A 20 -18.77 -0.99 -31.13
C VAL A 20 -18.83 -1.28 -32.63
N GLN A 21 -19.86 -2.00 -33.05
CA GLN A 21 -20.09 -2.25 -34.48
C GLN A 21 -20.58 -0.97 -35.17
N GLN A 22 -20.06 -0.72 -36.37
CA GLN A 22 -20.50 0.37 -37.25
C GLN A 22 -21.82 -0.01 -37.92
N ASP A 23 -22.72 0.96 -38.05
CA ASP A 23 -23.99 0.81 -38.77
C ASP A 23 -23.98 1.71 -40.02
N PRO A 24 -23.97 1.14 -41.24
CA PRO A 24 -24.00 1.91 -42.48
C PRO A 24 -25.25 2.80 -42.66
N ASN A 25 -26.31 2.56 -41.89
CA ASN A 25 -27.55 3.36 -41.94
C ASN A 25 -27.52 4.56 -40.99
N ASP A 26 -26.50 4.69 -40.14
CA ASP A 26 -26.36 5.86 -39.29
C ASP A 26 -26.12 7.12 -40.16
N GLU A 27 -26.76 8.22 -39.76
CA GLU A 27 -26.49 9.53 -40.36
C GLU A 27 -25.00 9.89 -40.14
N PRO A 28 -24.22 10.15 -41.20
CA PRO A 28 -22.78 10.35 -41.08
C PRO A 28 -22.46 11.62 -40.28
N ALA A 29 -21.29 11.63 -39.63
CA ALA A 29 -20.86 12.75 -38.80
C ALA A 29 -20.72 14.07 -39.57
N SER A 30 -20.57 14.01 -40.90
CA SER A 30 -20.57 15.19 -41.78
C SER A 30 -21.87 15.99 -41.68
N VAL A 31 -23.03 15.32 -41.63
CA VAL A 31 -24.35 15.96 -41.48
C VAL A 31 -24.48 16.61 -40.11
N LEU A 32 -24.01 15.94 -39.05
CA LEU A 32 -23.96 16.51 -37.71
C LEU A 32 -23.08 17.78 -37.66
N LEU A 33 -21.93 17.80 -38.35
CA LEU A 33 -21.08 18.98 -38.45
C LEU A 33 -21.74 20.11 -39.24
N GLU A 34 -22.50 19.80 -40.29
CA GLU A 34 -23.30 20.79 -41.02
C GLU A 34 -24.35 21.45 -40.13
N HIS A 35 -25.14 20.66 -39.38
CA HIS A 35 -26.10 21.19 -38.41
C HIS A 35 -25.43 22.07 -37.35
N ILE A 36 -24.25 21.67 -36.84
CA ILE A 36 -23.47 22.48 -35.90
C ILE A 36 -23.05 23.82 -36.51
N ARG A 37 -22.62 23.84 -37.77
CA ARG A 37 -22.24 25.08 -38.47
C ARG A 37 -23.44 26.00 -38.67
N GLU A 38 -24.59 25.46 -39.06
CA GLU A 38 -25.83 26.23 -39.23
C GLU A 38 -26.27 26.88 -37.91
N GLU A 39 -26.27 26.12 -36.81
CA GLU A 39 -26.62 26.64 -35.50
C GLU A 39 -25.59 27.69 -35.02
N LYS A 40 -24.29 27.49 -35.26
CA LYS A 40 -23.27 28.52 -35.00
C LYS A 40 -23.53 29.79 -35.81
N ALA A 41 -23.83 29.69 -37.10
CA ALA A 41 -24.13 30.82 -37.95
C ALA A 41 -25.35 31.61 -37.45
N LYS A 42 -26.39 30.90 -36.99
CA LYS A 42 -27.57 31.49 -36.34
C LYS A 42 -27.21 32.23 -35.04
N LEU A 43 -26.43 31.62 -34.16
CA LEU A 43 -25.97 32.26 -32.91
C LEU A 43 -25.10 33.49 -33.14
N VAL A 44 -24.29 33.50 -34.20
CA VAL A 44 -23.51 34.68 -34.64
C VAL A 44 -24.45 35.79 -35.14
N LYS A 45 -25.44 35.45 -35.96
CA LYS A 45 -26.45 36.41 -36.47
C LYS A 45 -27.25 37.05 -35.33
N GLU A 46 -27.58 36.26 -34.31
CA GLU A 46 -28.24 36.70 -33.08
C GLU A 46 -27.32 37.44 -32.09
N LYS A 47 -26.02 37.60 -32.43
CA LYS A 47 -24.99 38.22 -31.57
C LYS A 47 -24.79 37.54 -30.21
N LYS A 48 -25.20 36.28 -30.08
CA LYS A 48 -24.98 35.45 -28.87
C LYS A 48 -23.55 34.98 -28.76
N ILE A 49 -22.88 34.76 -29.91
CA ILE A 49 -21.46 34.41 -29.98
C ILE A 49 -20.72 35.28 -30.99
N LYS A 50 -19.40 35.39 -30.84
CA LYS A 50 -18.54 36.08 -31.80
C LYS A 50 -18.28 35.17 -33.00
N LYS A 51 -18.14 35.77 -34.18
CA LYS A 51 -17.72 35.05 -35.40
C LYS A 51 -16.30 34.50 -35.19
N ASP A 52 -16.12 33.21 -35.45
CA ASP A 52 -14.80 32.58 -35.46
C ASP A 52 -14.05 33.02 -36.72
N LYS A 53 -12.84 33.56 -36.54
CA LYS A 53 -11.99 34.00 -37.67
C LYS A 53 -11.22 32.83 -38.28
N ASN A 54 -11.09 31.73 -37.55
CA ASN A 54 -10.33 30.54 -37.93
C ASN A 54 -11.28 29.35 -38.16
N GLU A 55 -12.53 29.63 -38.52
CA GLU A 55 -13.49 28.59 -38.89
C GLU A 55 -12.94 27.81 -40.08
N SER A 56 -12.96 26.47 -39.97
CA SER A 56 -12.38 25.58 -40.95
C SER A 56 -13.25 24.36 -41.19
N ILE A 57 -12.91 23.61 -42.24
CA ILE A 57 -13.49 22.31 -42.57
C ILE A 57 -12.33 21.35 -42.80
N ILE A 58 -12.36 20.20 -42.15
CA ILE A 58 -11.45 19.10 -42.44
C ILE A 58 -12.18 18.13 -43.36
N TYR A 59 -11.50 17.65 -44.40
CA TYR A 59 -12.03 16.68 -45.35
C TYR A 59 -10.90 15.80 -45.90
N ARG A 60 -11.27 14.66 -46.48
CA ARG A 60 -10.35 13.74 -47.15
C ARG A 60 -10.36 14.00 -48.66
N GLY A 61 -9.18 14.21 -49.26
CA GLY A 61 -9.02 14.42 -50.70
C GLY A 61 -9.04 13.13 -51.51
N ASP A 62 -9.04 13.26 -52.84
CA ASP A 62 -9.02 12.12 -53.78
C ASP A 62 -7.72 11.28 -53.68
N ASP A 63 -6.66 11.87 -53.14
CA ASP A 63 -5.37 11.22 -52.85
C ASP A 63 -5.33 10.51 -51.50
N ASN A 64 -6.47 10.44 -50.80
CA ASN A 64 -6.65 9.91 -49.45
C ASN A 64 -5.96 10.69 -48.32
N SER A 65 -5.37 11.86 -48.59
CA SER A 65 -4.80 12.76 -47.58
C SER A 65 -5.87 13.62 -46.91
N TYR A 66 -5.63 14.05 -45.68
CA TYR A 66 -6.50 14.94 -44.92
C TYR A 66 -6.08 16.41 -45.11
N TYR A 67 -7.07 17.23 -45.43
CA TYR A 67 -6.90 18.66 -45.65
C TYR A 67 -7.78 19.48 -44.71
N GLU A 68 -7.26 20.58 -44.20
CA GLU A 68 -8.02 21.60 -43.48
C GLU A 68 -8.12 22.86 -44.32
N LYS A 69 -9.36 23.29 -44.63
CA LYS A 69 -9.65 24.52 -45.36
C LYS A 69 -10.19 25.59 -44.43
N ILE A 70 -9.50 26.72 -44.32
CA ILE A 70 -10.00 27.89 -43.58
C ILE A 70 -11.07 28.60 -44.41
N ILE A 71 -12.27 28.77 -43.87
CA ILE A 71 -13.43 29.30 -44.61
C ILE A 71 -13.20 30.78 -44.98
N ALA A 72 -12.61 31.56 -44.07
CA ALA A 72 -12.45 33.00 -44.28
C ALA A 72 -11.44 33.37 -45.36
N THR A 73 -10.33 32.62 -45.47
CA THR A 73 -9.24 32.90 -46.42
C THR A 73 -9.27 31.99 -47.64
N GLY A 74 -9.95 30.84 -47.55
CA GLY A 74 -9.90 29.79 -48.57
C GLY A 74 -8.60 28.98 -48.56
N GLU A 75 -7.68 29.26 -47.63
CA GLU A 75 -6.41 28.55 -47.50
C GLU A 75 -6.65 27.07 -47.18
N VAL A 76 -5.96 26.19 -47.91
CA VAL A 76 -6.02 24.74 -47.75
C VAL A 76 -4.65 24.24 -47.30
N LYS A 77 -4.61 23.51 -46.18
CA LYS A 77 -3.39 22.93 -45.62
C LYS A 77 -3.55 21.41 -45.51
N CYS A 78 -2.56 20.64 -45.96
CA CYS A 78 -2.48 19.21 -45.65
C CYS A 78 -2.14 19.04 -44.15
N ILE A 79 -2.89 18.19 -43.46
CA ILE A 79 -2.78 17.96 -42.01
C ILE A 79 -2.45 16.51 -41.65
N ASP A 80 -2.00 15.68 -42.60
CA ASP A 80 -1.67 14.27 -42.37
C ASP A 80 -0.70 14.07 -41.19
N GLU A 81 0.27 14.96 -41.00
CA GLU A 81 1.21 14.92 -39.87
C GLU A 81 0.53 15.12 -38.51
N GLU A 82 -0.65 15.74 -38.48
CA GLU A 82 -1.45 15.95 -37.28
C GLU A 82 -2.44 14.80 -37.02
N ILE A 83 -2.71 13.95 -38.02
CA ILE A 83 -3.69 12.85 -37.92
C ILE A 83 -3.08 11.68 -37.14
N PRO A 84 -3.61 11.35 -35.96
CA PRO A 84 -3.00 10.37 -35.05
C PRO A 84 -3.26 8.91 -35.48
N PHE A 85 -4.38 8.66 -36.16
CA PHE A 85 -4.84 7.35 -36.56
C PHE A 85 -5.98 7.45 -37.58
N GLU A 86 -6.22 6.37 -38.32
CA GLU A 86 -7.38 6.25 -39.21
C GLU A 86 -8.68 6.11 -38.44
N ILE A 87 -9.73 6.74 -38.97
CA ILE A 87 -11.10 6.67 -38.45
C ILE A 87 -12.01 5.89 -39.42
N PRO A 88 -13.11 5.29 -38.94
CA PRO A 88 -14.07 4.60 -39.79
C PRO A 88 -14.73 5.45 -40.87
N LYS A 89 -15.34 4.76 -41.85
CA LYS A 89 -16.24 5.42 -42.81
C LYS A 89 -17.47 5.96 -42.06
N GLY A 90 -17.83 7.21 -42.34
CA GLY A 90 -18.94 7.91 -41.69
C GLY A 90 -18.54 8.74 -40.46
N TRP A 91 -17.29 8.59 -39.98
CA TRP A 91 -16.70 9.49 -39.00
C TRP A 91 -16.03 10.66 -39.69
N GLU A 92 -15.90 11.78 -38.98
CA GLU A 92 -15.22 12.97 -39.46
C GLU A 92 -14.20 13.48 -38.45
N TRP A 93 -13.09 14.01 -38.93
CA TRP A 93 -12.20 14.80 -38.07
C TRP A 93 -12.73 16.23 -37.95
N CYS A 94 -12.78 16.77 -36.74
CA CYS A 94 -13.01 18.19 -36.52
C CYS A 94 -12.15 18.73 -35.38
N ARG A 95 -11.91 20.03 -35.35
CA ARG A 95 -11.27 20.73 -34.24
C ARG A 95 -12.31 21.02 -33.15
N LEU A 96 -11.90 21.02 -31.88
CA LEU A 96 -12.78 21.36 -30.75
C LEU A 96 -13.50 22.70 -30.94
N ARG A 97 -12.85 23.69 -31.56
CA ARG A 97 -13.47 24.98 -31.88
C ARG A 97 -14.68 24.89 -32.81
N GLN A 98 -14.75 23.87 -33.67
CA GLN A 98 -15.87 23.69 -34.61
C GLN A 98 -17.15 23.25 -33.88
N ILE A 99 -17.03 22.44 -32.82
CA ILE A 99 -18.17 21.92 -32.04
C ILE A 99 -18.51 22.74 -30.78
N THR A 100 -17.81 23.86 -30.56
CA THR A 100 -18.02 24.73 -29.40
C THR A 100 -18.48 26.14 -29.78
N SER A 101 -19.26 26.75 -28.89
CA SER A 101 -19.76 28.14 -28.98
C SER A 101 -18.86 29.14 -28.24
N LEU A 102 -18.17 28.66 -27.21
CA LEU A 102 -17.33 29.43 -26.32
C LEU A 102 -16.26 28.50 -25.74
N LEU A 103 -15.02 28.99 -25.63
CA LEU A 103 -13.93 28.33 -24.93
C LEU A 103 -13.10 29.39 -24.19
N GLY A 104 -12.75 29.12 -22.94
CA GLY A 104 -11.94 30.03 -22.14
C GLY A 104 -11.47 29.40 -20.84
N ASP A 105 -10.84 30.21 -19.98
CA ASP A 105 -10.46 29.83 -18.63
C ASP A 105 -10.94 30.85 -17.59
N GLY A 106 -10.70 30.50 -16.32
CA GLY A 106 -10.96 31.34 -15.18
C GLY A 106 -10.04 32.55 -15.06
N ILE A 107 -9.98 33.13 -13.86
CA ILE A 107 -9.15 34.31 -13.60
C ILE A 107 -7.65 33.96 -13.53
N HIS A 108 -6.82 34.86 -14.06
CA HIS A 108 -5.35 34.79 -14.01
C HIS A 108 -4.82 35.62 -12.82
N GLY A 109 -5.32 35.34 -11.63
CA GLY A 109 -4.98 36.04 -10.40
C GLY A 109 -5.63 35.40 -9.18
N THR A 110 -5.33 35.95 -8.01
CA THR A 110 -5.96 35.55 -6.75
C THR A 110 -7.20 36.42 -6.54
N PRO A 111 -8.41 35.85 -6.43
CA PRO A 111 -9.59 36.63 -6.12
C PRO A 111 -9.60 37.06 -4.65
N GLU A 112 -10.42 38.05 -4.32
CA GLU A 112 -10.71 38.40 -2.94
C GLU A 112 -11.56 37.31 -2.28
N TYR A 113 -10.94 36.55 -1.37
CA TYR A 113 -11.61 35.47 -0.67
C TYR A 113 -12.50 35.99 0.46
N ASP A 114 -13.68 35.40 0.57
CA ASP A 114 -14.66 35.69 1.61
C ASP A 114 -15.16 34.36 2.19
N PRO A 115 -14.82 34.02 3.45
CA PRO A 115 -15.31 32.80 4.12
C PRO A 115 -16.83 32.70 4.20
N ASN A 116 -17.53 33.84 4.22
CA ASN A 116 -18.99 33.95 4.25
C ASN A 116 -19.59 34.03 2.83
N GLY A 117 -18.76 34.02 1.80
CA GLY A 117 -19.15 34.04 0.40
C GLY A 117 -20.04 32.85 0.03
N LYS A 118 -20.81 33.02 -1.05
CA LYS A 118 -21.72 31.98 -1.57
C LYS A 118 -21.18 31.26 -2.80
N TYR A 119 -20.10 31.76 -3.40
CA TYR A 119 -19.52 31.22 -4.62
C TYR A 119 -18.20 30.52 -4.32
N TYR A 120 -18.03 29.30 -4.82
CA TYR A 120 -16.81 28.51 -4.62
C TYR A 120 -15.77 28.79 -5.69
N PHE A 121 -14.53 29.01 -5.29
CA PHE A 121 -13.41 29.17 -6.21
C PHE A 121 -12.89 27.80 -6.66
N VAL A 122 -13.24 27.42 -7.89
CA VAL A 122 -13.04 26.09 -8.47
C VAL A 122 -11.84 26.09 -9.43
N ASN A 123 -10.95 25.12 -9.23
CA ASN A 123 -9.80 24.86 -10.08
C ASN A 123 -9.84 23.44 -10.65
N GLY A 124 -8.88 23.07 -11.49
CA GLY A 124 -8.81 21.73 -12.10
C GLY A 124 -8.75 20.57 -11.08
N ASN A 125 -8.28 20.84 -9.85
CA ASN A 125 -8.25 19.88 -8.75
C ASN A 125 -9.62 19.63 -8.07
N ASN A 126 -10.64 20.43 -8.41
CA ASN A 126 -12.03 20.24 -8.00
C ASN A 126 -12.84 19.45 -9.03
N LEU A 127 -12.31 19.21 -10.22
CA LEU A 127 -13.01 18.45 -11.25
C LEU A 127 -12.73 16.96 -11.05
N GLN A 128 -13.79 16.15 -10.98
CA GLN A 128 -13.64 14.70 -10.82
C GLN A 128 -14.88 13.97 -11.34
N ASP A 129 -14.66 12.94 -12.17
CA ASP A 129 -15.68 12.00 -12.62
C ASP A 129 -17.01 12.64 -13.04
N LYS A 130 -16.93 13.61 -13.97
CA LYS A 130 -18.07 14.38 -14.52
C LYS A 130 -18.69 15.40 -13.55
N LYS A 131 -18.16 15.56 -12.35
CA LYS A 131 -18.70 16.46 -11.32
C LYS A 131 -17.70 17.53 -10.90
N ILE A 132 -18.23 18.59 -10.31
CA ILE A 132 -17.47 19.59 -9.57
C ILE A 132 -17.54 19.25 -8.09
N VAL A 133 -16.41 18.82 -7.53
CA VAL A 133 -16.28 18.41 -6.14
C VAL A 133 -15.82 19.60 -5.31
N ILE A 134 -16.74 20.11 -4.49
CA ILE A 134 -16.47 21.13 -3.49
C ILE A 134 -15.91 20.46 -2.24
N LYS A 135 -14.64 20.73 -1.94
CA LYS A 135 -13.93 20.18 -0.78
C LYS A 135 -14.11 21.10 0.44
N PRO A 136 -13.92 20.60 1.67
CA PRO A 136 -14.04 21.42 2.89
C PRO A 136 -13.13 22.66 2.91
N ASP A 137 -11.98 22.58 2.26
CA ASP A 137 -10.98 23.65 2.12
C ASP A 137 -11.17 24.51 0.85
N THR A 138 -12.23 24.27 0.06
CA THR A 138 -12.50 25.05 -1.15
C THR A 138 -12.88 26.47 -0.77
N LYS A 139 -12.03 27.42 -1.15
CA LYS A 139 -12.20 28.84 -0.86
C LYS A 139 -13.46 29.39 -1.49
N LYS A 140 -14.02 30.43 -0.89
CA LYS A 140 -15.23 31.10 -1.36
C LYS A 140 -14.94 32.57 -1.65
N VAL A 141 -15.80 33.17 -2.47
CA VAL A 141 -15.77 34.58 -2.84
C VAL A 141 -17.15 35.21 -2.67
N SER A 142 -17.15 36.53 -2.47
CA SER A 142 -18.38 37.31 -2.37
C SER A 142 -19.13 37.34 -3.71
N ARG A 143 -20.41 37.73 -3.70
CA ARG A 143 -21.19 37.91 -4.92
C ARG A 143 -20.60 38.98 -5.84
N GLU A 144 -20.07 40.05 -5.26
CA GLU A 144 -19.47 41.16 -6.00
C GLU A 144 -18.21 40.70 -6.74
N GLU A 145 -17.35 39.94 -6.07
CA GLU A 145 -16.14 39.38 -6.66
C GLU A 145 -16.47 38.37 -7.78
N TYR A 146 -17.47 37.50 -7.56
CA TYR A 146 -17.96 36.60 -8.61
C TYR A 146 -18.46 37.37 -9.85
N LEU A 147 -19.23 38.44 -9.66
CA LEU A 147 -19.80 39.20 -10.78
C LEU A 147 -18.73 39.88 -11.65
N LYS A 148 -17.60 40.31 -11.07
CA LYS A 148 -16.48 40.90 -11.82
C LYS A 148 -15.89 39.93 -12.86
N TYR A 149 -15.87 38.64 -12.55
CA TYR A 149 -15.20 37.62 -13.37
C TYR A 149 -16.12 36.50 -13.85
N LYS A 150 -17.43 36.75 -13.79
CA LYS A 150 -18.46 35.79 -14.20
C LYS A 150 -18.21 35.29 -15.62
N LYS A 151 -18.29 33.97 -15.80
CA LYS A 151 -18.23 33.30 -17.10
C LYS A 151 -19.61 32.80 -17.50
N ASN A 152 -19.85 32.70 -18.81
CA ASN A 152 -21.14 32.23 -19.37
C ASN A 152 -21.20 30.70 -19.38
N LEU A 153 -21.17 30.10 -18.19
CA LEU A 153 -21.35 28.67 -18.00
C LEU A 153 -22.84 28.31 -18.07
N ASN A 154 -23.16 27.13 -18.59
CA ASN A 154 -24.53 26.62 -18.75
C ASN A 154 -24.52 25.08 -18.83
N LYS A 155 -25.70 24.48 -19.04
CA LYS A 155 -25.85 23.03 -19.20
C LYS A 155 -25.12 22.43 -20.40
N HIS A 156 -24.46 23.20 -21.26
CA HIS A 156 -23.60 22.69 -22.35
C HIS A 156 -22.12 22.74 -21.98
N THR A 157 -21.77 23.29 -20.81
CA THR A 157 -20.39 23.48 -20.40
C THR A 157 -19.74 22.18 -19.95
N VAL A 158 -18.58 21.91 -20.52
CA VAL A 158 -17.60 20.93 -20.05
C VAL A 158 -16.40 21.68 -19.49
N LEU A 159 -15.91 21.21 -18.34
CA LEU A 159 -14.73 21.73 -17.66
C LEU A 159 -13.61 20.70 -17.74
N VAL A 160 -12.41 21.13 -18.12
CA VAL A 160 -11.21 20.28 -18.14
C VAL A 160 -10.04 21.00 -17.51
N SER A 161 -9.28 20.27 -16.69
CA SER A 161 -8.06 20.77 -16.09
C SER A 161 -6.93 20.85 -17.12
N ILE A 162 -6.41 22.07 -17.34
CA ILE A 162 -5.35 22.39 -18.31
C ILE A 162 -4.02 22.78 -17.65
N ASN A 163 -3.97 22.79 -16.32
CA ASN A 163 -2.80 23.18 -15.55
C ASN A 163 -2.70 22.32 -14.29
N GLY A 164 -1.51 21.74 -14.03
CA GLY A 164 -1.28 20.86 -12.89
C GLY A 164 -1.80 19.44 -13.13
N THR A 165 -2.93 19.07 -12.49
CA THR A 165 -3.57 17.75 -12.65
C THR A 165 -4.31 17.67 -13.99
N LEU A 166 -3.57 17.52 -15.09
CA LEU A 166 -4.11 17.44 -16.45
C LEU A 166 -5.13 16.29 -16.58
N GLY A 167 -6.23 16.56 -17.27
CA GLY A 167 -7.22 15.53 -17.64
C GLY A 167 -8.36 15.30 -16.64
N ASN A 168 -8.41 16.02 -15.52
CA ASN A 168 -9.60 16.04 -14.67
C ASN A 168 -10.75 16.77 -15.37
N ILE A 169 -11.93 16.13 -15.45
CA ILE A 169 -13.08 16.63 -16.22
C ILE A 169 -14.34 16.67 -15.35
N GLY A 170 -15.13 17.73 -15.49
CA GLY A 170 -16.42 17.91 -14.85
C GLY A 170 -17.45 18.55 -15.80
N PHE A 171 -18.74 18.28 -15.57
CA PHE A 171 -19.82 19.00 -16.23
C PHE A 171 -20.39 20.04 -15.29
N TYR A 172 -20.72 21.21 -15.84
CA TYR A 172 -21.40 22.25 -15.07
C TYR A 172 -22.89 21.93 -14.95
N ASN A 173 -23.41 21.97 -13.73
CA ASN A 173 -24.80 21.76 -13.36
C ASN A 173 -25.30 22.88 -12.44
N ASP A 174 -25.10 24.13 -12.87
CA ASP A 174 -25.55 25.35 -12.19
C ASP A 174 -24.98 25.56 -10.77
N GLU A 175 -23.84 24.93 -10.46
CA GLU A 175 -23.17 25.15 -9.19
C GLU A 175 -22.74 26.62 -9.04
N PRO A 176 -22.80 27.21 -7.83
CA PRO A 176 -22.38 28.60 -7.60
C PRO A 176 -20.85 28.68 -7.57
N ILE A 177 -20.22 28.71 -8.74
CA ILE A 177 -18.76 28.62 -8.87
C ILE A 177 -18.16 29.83 -9.58
N MET A 178 -16.92 30.12 -9.22
CA MET A 178 -16.02 31.01 -9.93
C MET A 178 -14.79 30.21 -10.35
N LEU A 179 -14.41 30.26 -11.62
CA LEU A 179 -13.29 29.47 -12.13
C LEU A 179 -11.94 30.18 -11.92
N GLY A 180 -10.93 29.42 -11.51
CA GLY A 180 -9.53 29.83 -11.60
C GLY A 180 -8.87 29.42 -12.91
N LYS A 181 -7.67 29.94 -13.18
CA LYS A 181 -6.89 29.71 -14.41
C LYS A 181 -6.76 28.24 -14.83
N SER A 182 -6.71 27.31 -13.87
CA SER A 182 -6.45 25.89 -14.17
C SER A 182 -7.64 25.15 -14.78
N ALA A 183 -8.85 25.70 -14.70
CA ALA A 183 -10.05 25.13 -15.28
C ALA A 183 -10.35 25.79 -16.64
N CYS A 184 -10.11 25.06 -17.72
CA CYS A 184 -10.62 25.40 -19.05
C CYS A 184 -12.09 25.00 -19.11
N TYR A 185 -12.92 25.88 -19.64
CA TYR A 185 -14.33 25.60 -19.89
C TYR A 185 -14.63 25.79 -21.37
N PHE A 186 -15.53 24.96 -21.89
CA PHE A 186 -16.08 25.16 -23.23
C PHE A 186 -17.54 24.72 -23.30
N ASN A 187 -18.33 25.44 -24.09
CA ASN A 187 -19.75 25.17 -24.28
C ASN A 187 -19.96 24.47 -25.62
N LEU A 188 -20.40 23.21 -25.58
CA LEU A 188 -20.73 22.46 -26.79
C LEU A 188 -21.99 23.04 -27.47
N ILE A 189 -22.02 23.05 -28.80
CA ILE A 189 -23.21 23.47 -29.55
C ILE A 189 -24.34 22.46 -29.34
N VAL A 190 -24.02 21.18 -29.47
CA VAL A 190 -24.94 20.06 -29.23
C VAL A 190 -24.63 19.45 -27.87
N GLU A 191 -25.62 19.42 -26.97
CA GLU A 191 -25.46 18.93 -25.59
C GLU A 191 -25.11 17.42 -25.55
N ASP A 192 -25.70 16.62 -26.44
CA ASP A 192 -25.53 15.16 -26.49
C ASP A 192 -24.07 14.72 -26.75
N LEU A 193 -23.23 15.62 -27.28
CA LEU A 193 -21.80 15.35 -27.47
C LEU A 193 -21.01 15.23 -26.16
N LYS A 194 -21.56 15.71 -25.03
CA LYS A 194 -20.85 15.79 -23.74
C LYS A 194 -20.22 14.47 -23.32
N GLU A 195 -20.98 13.39 -23.44
CA GLU A 195 -20.59 12.07 -22.96
C GLU A 195 -19.49 11.46 -23.82
N TYR A 196 -19.59 11.60 -25.14
CA TYR A 196 -18.54 11.19 -26.06
C TYR A 196 -17.26 12.03 -25.89
N VAL A 197 -17.40 13.36 -25.77
CA VAL A 197 -16.27 14.26 -25.52
C VAL A 197 -15.59 13.92 -24.19
N TYR A 198 -16.33 13.56 -23.16
CA TYR A 198 -15.75 13.07 -21.90
C TYR A 198 -14.89 11.82 -22.10
N ILE A 199 -15.38 10.83 -22.84
CA ILE A 199 -14.62 9.60 -23.17
C ILE A 199 -13.32 9.96 -23.91
N LEU A 200 -13.40 10.86 -24.89
CA LEU A 200 -12.22 11.34 -25.62
C LEU A 200 -11.21 12.03 -24.72
N LEU A 201 -11.66 12.92 -23.85
CA LEU A 201 -10.79 13.65 -22.93
C LEU A 201 -10.18 12.74 -21.85
N GLN A 202 -10.74 11.56 -21.61
CA GLN A 202 -10.11 10.54 -20.76
C GLN A 202 -9.09 9.66 -21.49
N SER A 203 -9.10 9.66 -22.83
CA SER A 203 -8.30 8.74 -23.62
C SER A 203 -6.79 9.04 -23.54
N PRO A 204 -5.94 8.01 -23.78
CA PRO A 204 -4.50 8.22 -23.95
C PRO A 204 -4.16 9.24 -25.03
N PHE A 205 -4.95 9.29 -26.11
CA PHE A 205 -4.81 10.26 -27.19
C PHE A 205 -4.86 11.72 -26.68
N PHE A 206 -5.84 12.08 -25.85
CA PHE A 206 -5.91 13.43 -25.28
C PHE A 206 -4.74 13.70 -24.32
N MET A 207 -4.36 12.72 -23.50
CA MET A 207 -3.22 12.88 -22.60
C MET A 207 -1.91 13.07 -23.35
N GLU A 208 -1.67 12.34 -24.44
CA GLU A 208 -0.48 12.52 -25.27
C GLU A 208 -0.48 13.87 -25.99
N TYR A 209 -1.64 14.29 -26.53
CA TYR A 209 -1.82 15.59 -27.14
C TYR A 209 -1.47 16.72 -26.16
N THR A 210 -2.05 16.68 -24.96
CA THR A 210 -1.82 17.70 -23.92
C THR A 210 -0.39 17.69 -23.43
N LEU A 211 0.26 16.53 -23.30
CA LEU A 211 1.66 16.44 -22.90
C LEU A 211 2.62 17.04 -23.95
N LYS A 212 2.31 16.90 -25.24
CA LYS A 212 3.07 17.52 -26.35
C LYS A 212 2.82 19.02 -26.45
N ALA A 213 1.58 19.45 -26.24
CA ALA A 213 1.17 20.86 -26.35
C ALA A 213 1.47 21.68 -25.08
N ALA A 214 1.71 21.03 -23.94
CA ALA A 214 1.97 21.70 -22.68
C ALA A 214 3.32 22.41 -22.67
N THR A 215 3.32 23.65 -22.18
CA THR A 215 4.54 24.42 -21.94
C THR A 215 4.87 24.46 -20.44
N GLY A 216 6.14 24.70 -20.12
CA GLY A 216 6.66 24.73 -18.74
C GLY A 216 7.22 23.40 -18.26
N THR A 217 8.33 23.46 -17.52
CA THR A 217 9.07 22.27 -17.03
C THR A 217 8.51 21.76 -15.71
N THR A 218 8.22 22.65 -14.76
CA THR A 218 7.74 22.29 -13.40
C THR A 218 6.22 22.16 -13.32
N ILE A 219 5.47 23.02 -14.02
CA ILE A 219 4.01 22.98 -14.08
C ILE A 219 3.61 23.02 -15.55
N LYS A 220 3.12 21.89 -16.05
CA LYS A 220 2.65 21.76 -17.43
C LYS A 220 1.34 22.53 -17.60
N ASN A 221 1.30 23.44 -18.57
CA ASN A 221 0.13 24.24 -18.89
C ASN A 221 -0.23 24.11 -20.39
N VAL A 222 -1.46 23.71 -20.67
CA VAL A 222 -2.01 23.66 -22.03
C VAL A 222 -2.66 25.00 -22.37
N SER A 223 -2.30 25.60 -23.50
CA SER A 223 -2.88 26.89 -23.92
C SER A 223 -4.32 26.73 -24.43
N LEU A 224 -5.13 27.80 -24.34
CA LEU A 224 -6.47 27.81 -24.93
C LEU A 224 -6.44 27.65 -26.46
N MET A 225 -5.36 28.10 -27.11
CA MET A 225 -5.15 27.88 -28.55
C MET A 225 -4.95 26.39 -28.85
N ALA A 226 -4.15 25.69 -28.05
CA ALA A 226 -4.01 24.24 -28.17
C ALA A 226 -5.36 23.55 -27.96
N MET A 227 -6.11 23.91 -26.91
CA MET A 227 -7.44 23.33 -26.70
C MET A 227 -8.39 23.57 -27.89
N ASN A 228 -8.42 24.78 -28.46
CA ASN A 228 -9.22 25.06 -29.67
C ASN A 228 -8.82 24.22 -30.89
N ASN A 229 -7.54 23.84 -30.98
CA ASN A 229 -6.97 23.09 -32.10
C ASN A 229 -6.94 21.56 -31.88
N LEU A 230 -7.41 21.07 -30.73
CA LEU A 230 -7.54 19.64 -30.46
C LEU A 230 -8.39 18.97 -31.55
N LEU A 231 -7.83 17.95 -32.20
CA LEU A 231 -8.56 17.10 -33.14
C LEU A 231 -9.49 16.15 -32.39
N ILE A 232 -10.72 16.05 -32.89
CA ILE A 232 -11.80 15.22 -32.39
C ILE A 232 -12.22 14.29 -33.53
N PRO A 233 -12.06 12.95 -33.38
CA PRO A 233 -12.67 11.99 -34.28
C PRO A 233 -14.14 11.92 -33.90
N LEU A 234 -15.02 12.53 -34.69
CA LEU A 234 -16.44 12.63 -34.41
C LEU A 234 -17.19 11.48 -35.09
N PRO A 235 -17.86 10.58 -34.34
CA PRO A 235 -18.73 9.55 -34.89
C PRO A 235 -20.12 10.10 -35.25
N PRO A 236 -20.90 9.36 -36.05
CA PRO A 236 -22.35 9.49 -36.09
C PRO A 236 -22.98 9.58 -34.69
N LEU A 237 -24.01 10.40 -34.51
CA LEU A 237 -24.63 10.63 -33.19
C LEU A 237 -25.18 9.33 -32.57
N CYS A 238 -25.79 8.47 -33.38
CA CYS A 238 -26.24 7.15 -32.95
C CYS A 238 -25.09 6.26 -32.46
N GLU A 239 -23.95 6.28 -33.15
CA GLU A 239 -22.76 5.53 -32.74
C GLU A 239 -22.15 6.07 -31.45
N GLN A 240 -22.15 7.39 -31.24
CA GLN A 240 -21.71 8.01 -29.98
C GLN A 240 -22.48 7.43 -28.78
N ASN A 241 -23.80 7.31 -28.88
CA ASN A 241 -24.64 6.70 -27.83
C ASN A 241 -24.25 5.25 -27.58
N ARG A 242 -24.06 4.44 -28.64
CA ARG A 242 -23.61 3.05 -28.51
C ARG A 242 -22.25 2.94 -27.83
N ILE A 243 -21.31 3.84 -28.14
CA ILE A 243 -19.99 3.91 -27.50
C ILE A 243 -20.14 4.22 -26.00
N VAL A 244 -20.96 5.22 -25.65
CA VAL A 244 -21.20 5.62 -24.25
C VAL A 244 -21.80 4.48 -23.43
N ASP A 245 -22.81 3.80 -23.96
CA ASP A 245 -23.44 2.65 -23.31
C ASP A 245 -22.43 1.52 -23.09
N ARG A 246 -21.64 1.19 -24.13
CA ARG A 246 -20.61 0.15 -24.04
C ARG A 246 -19.53 0.51 -23.03
N MET A 247 -19.09 1.76 -22.99
CA MET A 247 -18.11 2.27 -22.04
C MET A 247 -18.59 2.13 -20.60
N THR A 248 -19.87 2.42 -20.35
CA THR A 248 -20.49 2.31 -19.02
C THR A 248 -20.42 0.87 -18.49
N ILE A 249 -20.76 -0.11 -19.34
CA ILE A 249 -20.67 -1.54 -19.00
C ILE A 249 -19.22 -1.96 -18.74
N LEU A 250 -18.28 -1.51 -19.57
CA LEU A 250 -16.88 -1.89 -19.47
C LEU A 250 -16.18 -1.26 -18.26
N ASP A 251 -16.49 -0.02 -17.87
CA ASP A 251 -15.89 0.62 -16.70
C ASP A 251 -16.17 -0.17 -15.42
N THR A 252 -17.38 -0.74 -15.27
CA THR A 252 -17.69 -1.66 -14.16
C THR A 252 -16.78 -2.90 -14.16
N LYS A 253 -16.60 -3.54 -15.32
CA LYS A 253 -15.74 -4.73 -15.44
C LYS A 253 -14.26 -4.42 -15.18
N VAL A 254 -13.78 -3.28 -15.66
CA VAL A 254 -12.40 -2.81 -15.44
C VAL A 254 -12.14 -2.55 -13.95
N LYS A 255 -13.08 -1.91 -13.25
CA LYS A 255 -12.99 -1.70 -11.80
C LYS A 255 -12.93 -3.02 -11.03
N GLN A 256 -13.75 -4.01 -11.40
CA GLN A 256 -13.71 -5.34 -10.80
C GLN A 256 -12.37 -6.04 -11.05
N TYR A 257 -11.88 -6.02 -12.29
CA TYR A 257 -10.58 -6.58 -12.64
C TYR A 257 -9.44 -5.95 -11.85
N GLN A 258 -9.41 -4.61 -11.74
CA GLN A 258 -8.39 -3.90 -10.99
C GLN A 258 -8.37 -4.27 -9.50
N LYS A 259 -9.55 -4.44 -8.89
CA LYS A 259 -9.67 -4.90 -7.50
C LYS A 259 -9.11 -6.31 -7.31
N GLN A 260 -9.45 -7.23 -8.21
CA GLN A 260 -8.96 -8.62 -8.17
C GLN A 260 -7.44 -8.71 -8.36
N GLU A 261 -6.88 -7.93 -9.30
CA GLU A 261 -5.44 -7.87 -9.53
C GLU A 261 -4.68 -7.34 -8.30
N THR A 262 -5.21 -6.30 -7.65
CA THR A 262 -4.61 -5.75 -6.43
C THR A 262 -4.61 -6.79 -5.30
N CYS A 263 -5.74 -7.47 -5.09
CA CYS A 263 -5.86 -8.52 -4.08
C CYS A 263 -4.91 -9.70 -4.35
N LEU A 264 -4.80 -10.15 -5.60
CA LEU A 264 -3.87 -11.21 -5.99
C LEU A 264 -2.41 -10.81 -5.71
N ARG A 265 -2.04 -9.57 -6.04
CA ARG A 265 -0.70 -9.05 -5.79
C ARG A 265 -0.38 -8.96 -4.30
N GLU A 266 -1.32 -8.47 -3.50
CA GLU A 266 -1.18 -8.43 -2.04
C GLU A 266 -1.04 -9.83 -1.45
N LEU A 267 -1.84 -10.79 -1.92
CA LEU A 267 -1.73 -12.17 -1.50
C LEU A 267 -0.36 -12.75 -1.85
N ASN A 268 0.09 -12.63 -3.10
CA ASN A 268 1.38 -13.15 -3.55
C ASN A 268 2.56 -12.53 -2.76
N ASN A 269 2.47 -11.25 -2.41
CA ASN A 269 3.53 -10.58 -1.64
C ASN A 269 3.57 -11.03 -0.17
N ASN A 270 2.46 -11.49 0.39
CA ASN A 270 2.34 -11.77 1.82
C ASN A 270 2.13 -13.25 2.16
N ILE A 271 1.84 -14.11 1.19
CA ILE A 271 1.46 -15.51 1.41
C ILE A 271 2.50 -16.27 2.23
N TYR A 272 3.78 -16.12 1.89
CA TYR A 272 4.87 -16.79 2.61
C TYR A 272 4.98 -16.31 4.06
N SER A 273 4.82 -15.01 4.30
CA SER A 273 4.81 -14.45 5.67
C SER A 273 3.63 -14.97 6.49
N ILE A 274 2.43 -15.01 5.89
CA ILE A 274 1.21 -15.55 6.51
C ILE A 274 1.39 -17.04 6.85
N LEU A 275 1.93 -17.82 5.92
CA LEU A 275 2.19 -19.25 6.12
C LEU A 275 3.24 -19.49 7.22
N LYS A 276 4.35 -18.74 7.24
CA LYS A 276 5.35 -18.84 8.33
C LYS A 276 4.70 -18.57 9.68
N LYS A 277 3.90 -17.51 9.79
CA LYS A 277 3.17 -17.19 11.02
C LYS A 277 2.22 -18.33 11.44
N SER A 278 1.45 -18.88 10.51
CA SER A 278 0.52 -19.99 10.80
C SER A 278 1.24 -21.25 11.26
N ILE A 279 2.31 -21.66 10.56
CA ILE A 279 3.10 -22.85 10.89
C ILE A 279 3.69 -22.73 12.29
N LEU A 280 4.25 -21.55 12.62
CA LEU A 280 4.82 -21.29 13.94
C LEU A 280 3.73 -21.28 15.02
N GLN A 281 2.54 -20.77 14.73
CA GLN A 281 1.41 -20.81 15.66
C GLN A 281 0.96 -22.24 15.95
N ASP A 282 0.80 -23.06 14.92
CA ASP A 282 0.41 -24.47 15.07
C ASP A 282 1.50 -25.27 15.79
N ALA A 283 2.77 -24.93 15.57
CA ALA A 283 3.90 -25.55 16.26
C ALA A 283 3.85 -25.33 17.77
N ILE A 284 3.66 -24.08 18.22
CA ILE A 284 3.65 -23.75 19.66
C ILE A 284 2.35 -24.18 20.37
N GLN A 285 1.33 -24.60 19.62
CA GLN A 285 0.06 -25.13 20.15
C GLN A 285 0.00 -26.67 20.11
N GLY A 286 1.07 -27.36 19.71
CA GLY A 286 1.08 -28.82 19.57
C GLY A 286 0.16 -29.37 18.47
N LYS A 287 -0.16 -28.54 17.47
CA LYS A 287 -1.03 -28.91 16.33
C LYS A 287 -0.26 -29.27 15.07
N LEU A 288 1.03 -28.93 15.01
CA LEU A 288 1.85 -29.16 13.82
C LEU A 288 2.20 -30.64 13.59
N VAL A 289 2.28 -31.42 14.67
CA VAL A 289 2.59 -32.86 14.64
C VAL A 289 1.60 -33.62 15.54
N PRO A 290 1.35 -34.92 15.28
CA PRO A 290 0.54 -35.73 16.19
C PRO A 290 1.17 -35.87 17.58
N GLN A 291 0.31 -35.92 18.61
CA GLN A 291 0.67 -36.27 19.98
C GLN A 291 0.92 -37.78 20.09
N ILE A 292 2.05 -38.21 20.67
CA ILE A 292 2.46 -39.62 20.79
C ILE A 292 2.63 -39.97 22.27
N ALA A 293 1.83 -40.90 22.78
CA ALA A 293 1.82 -41.25 24.20
C ALA A 293 3.13 -41.91 24.67
N GLU A 294 3.80 -42.65 23.78
CA GLU A 294 5.08 -43.32 24.06
C GLU A 294 6.25 -42.34 24.24
N GLU A 295 6.08 -41.05 23.89
CA GLU A 295 7.10 -40.01 24.07
C GLU A 295 7.15 -39.44 25.50
N GLY A 296 6.26 -39.90 26.38
CA GLY A 296 6.18 -39.47 27.78
C GLY A 296 5.37 -38.19 27.95
N THR A 297 5.50 -37.56 29.12
CA THR A 297 4.78 -36.33 29.49
C THR A 297 5.73 -35.18 29.76
N ALA A 298 5.27 -33.94 29.58
CA ALA A 298 6.09 -32.78 29.88
C ALA A 298 6.39 -32.62 31.38
N GLU A 299 5.54 -33.17 32.25
CA GLU A 299 5.74 -33.25 33.70
C GLU A 299 6.99 -34.08 34.07
N GLU A 300 7.24 -35.18 33.37
CA GLU A 300 8.45 -35.99 33.55
C GLU A 300 9.70 -35.16 33.22
N LEU A 301 9.66 -34.43 32.10
CA LEU A 301 10.76 -33.54 31.70
C LEU A 301 10.98 -32.38 32.69
N LEU A 302 9.91 -31.78 33.22
CA LEU A 302 10.01 -30.77 34.29
C LEU A 302 10.70 -31.34 35.53
N ALA A 303 10.32 -32.56 35.95
CA ALA A 303 10.90 -33.21 37.12
C ALA A 303 12.40 -33.49 36.91
N GLU A 304 12.81 -33.92 35.71
CA GLU A 304 14.22 -34.10 35.36
C GLU A 304 15.01 -32.78 35.40
N ILE A 305 14.44 -31.70 34.86
CA ILE A 305 15.05 -30.36 34.92
C ILE A 305 15.21 -29.92 36.38
N HIS A 306 14.21 -30.13 37.22
CA HIS A 306 14.28 -29.78 38.65
C HIS A 306 15.40 -30.55 39.36
N LYS A 307 15.48 -31.87 39.12
CA LYS A 307 16.54 -32.72 39.67
C LYS A 307 17.94 -32.27 39.24
N GLU A 308 18.09 -31.86 37.98
CA GLU A 308 19.36 -31.33 37.48
C GLU A 308 19.72 -29.98 38.13
N LYS A 309 18.74 -29.10 38.35
CA LYS A 309 18.95 -27.86 39.10
C LYS A 309 19.39 -28.13 40.54
N GLU A 310 18.80 -29.11 41.22
CA GLU A 310 19.24 -29.51 42.57
C GLU A 310 20.71 -29.98 42.57
N ARG A 311 21.12 -30.75 41.57
CA ARG A 311 22.51 -31.20 41.40
C ARG A 311 23.46 -30.01 41.22
N LEU A 312 23.11 -29.07 40.33
CA LEU A 312 23.91 -27.87 40.08
C LEU A 312 24.01 -26.94 41.30
N VAL A 313 22.97 -26.86 42.14
CA VAL A 313 23.03 -26.16 43.43
C VAL A 313 23.96 -26.85 44.42
N LYS A 314 23.93 -28.19 44.49
CA LYS A 314 24.86 -28.97 45.33
C LYS A 314 26.31 -28.82 44.88
N GLU A 315 26.55 -28.71 43.58
CA GLU A 315 27.87 -28.44 42.98
C GLU A 315 28.33 -26.97 43.13
N GLY A 316 27.48 -26.07 43.66
CA GLY A 316 27.80 -24.65 43.83
C GLY A 316 27.77 -23.82 42.54
N LYS A 317 27.33 -24.40 41.42
CA LYS A 317 27.20 -23.72 40.11
C LYS A 317 25.94 -22.86 40.01
N LEU A 318 24.93 -23.15 40.84
CA LEU A 318 23.70 -22.36 40.96
C LEU A 318 23.44 -21.92 42.39
N LYS A 319 22.75 -20.79 42.53
CA LYS A 319 22.27 -20.30 43.83
C LYS A 319 21.05 -21.10 44.28
N LYS A 320 20.86 -21.25 45.60
CA LYS A 320 19.65 -21.90 46.18
C LYS A 320 18.34 -21.25 45.73
N SER A 321 18.34 -19.95 45.40
CA SER A 321 17.17 -19.25 44.85
C SER A 321 16.73 -19.77 43.48
N ALA A 322 17.53 -20.58 42.79
CA ALA A 322 17.13 -21.22 41.53
C ALA A 322 16.15 -22.39 41.74
N LEU A 323 15.95 -22.86 42.98
CA LEU A 323 15.00 -23.95 43.31
C LEU A 323 13.63 -23.44 43.78
N THR A 324 13.43 -22.12 43.88
CA THR A 324 12.15 -21.53 44.30
C THR A 324 11.18 -21.42 43.13
N ASP A 325 11.20 -22.42 42.26
CA ASP A 325 10.38 -22.44 41.07
C ASP A 325 8.90 -22.56 41.41
N SER A 326 8.06 -21.91 40.62
CA SER A 326 6.62 -22.10 40.66
C SER A 326 6.21 -23.31 39.80
N ILE A 327 5.09 -23.94 40.18
CA ILE A 327 4.47 -25.00 39.39
C ILE A 327 3.19 -24.43 38.80
N ILE A 328 3.01 -24.57 37.49
CA ILE A 328 1.78 -24.18 36.81
C ILE A 328 0.97 -25.43 36.51
N PHE A 329 -0.32 -25.39 36.79
CA PHE A 329 -1.25 -26.50 36.55
C PHE A 329 -2.63 -25.98 36.17
N LYS A 330 -3.45 -26.84 35.56
CA LYS A 330 -4.85 -26.57 35.23
C LYS A 330 -5.74 -27.13 36.33
N GLY A 331 -6.61 -26.30 36.89
CA GLY A 331 -7.54 -26.70 37.95
C GLY A 331 -8.82 -27.37 37.41
N ASP A 332 -9.63 -27.91 38.32
CA ASP A 332 -10.91 -28.56 37.98
C ASP A 332 -11.93 -27.59 37.33
N ASP A 333 -11.75 -26.28 37.51
CA ASP A 333 -12.55 -25.23 36.89
C ASP A 333 -12.06 -24.84 35.49
N ASN A 334 -11.12 -25.60 34.92
CA ASN A 334 -10.44 -25.38 33.64
C ASN A 334 -9.56 -24.12 33.56
N LYS A 335 -9.26 -23.46 34.68
CA LYS A 335 -8.35 -22.30 34.71
C LYS A 335 -6.93 -22.69 35.05
N TYR A 336 -5.97 -21.87 34.62
CA TYR A 336 -4.57 -22.06 34.97
C TYR A 336 -4.19 -21.35 36.26
N TYR A 337 -3.47 -22.07 37.12
CA TYR A 337 -2.97 -21.60 38.41
C TYR A 337 -1.46 -21.79 38.52
N GLU A 338 -0.79 -20.83 39.15
CA GLU A 338 0.63 -20.87 39.49
C GLU A 338 0.81 -20.98 41.01
N ARG A 339 1.43 -22.06 41.48
CA ARG A 339 1.71 -22.31 42.90
C ARG A 339 3.03 -21.67 43.29
N ILE A 340 2.97 -20.65 44.15
CA ILE A 340 4.14 -19.92 44.69
C ILE A 340 4.09 -19.96 46.21
N GLY A 341 5.09 -20.58 46.85
CA GLY A 341 5.19 -20.63 48.31
C GLY A 341 3.97 -21.27 49.00
N GLY A 342 3.33 -22.24 48.35
CA GLY A 342 2.13 -22.93 48.85
C GLY A 342 0.81 -22.20 48.63
N LYS A 343 0.81 -21.06 47.90
CA LYS A 343 -0.41 -20.35 47.48
C LYS A 343 -0.62 -20.50 45.99
N ASP A 344 -1.86 -20.75 45.60
CA ASP A 344 -2.26 -20.89 44.20
C ASP A 344 -2.81 -19.55 43.69
N ILE A 345 -2.18 -19.01 42.65
CA ILE A 345 -2.54 -17.74 42.03
C ILE A 345 -3.11 -18.04 40.65
N CYS A 346 -4.32 -17.56 40.35
CA CYS A 346 -4.91 -17.70 39.02
C CYS A 346 -4.10 -16.88 38.02
N ILE A 347 -3.63 -17.51 36.96
CA ILE A 347 -2.85 -16.89 35.87
C ILE A 347 -3.53 -17.06 34.51
N ASP A 348 -4.82 -17.41 34.49
CA ASP A 348 -5.61 -17.65 33.28
C ASP A 348 -5.53 -16.47 32.28
N ASP A 349 -5.51 -15.22 32.79
CA ASP A 349 -5.37 -14.00 32.00
C ASP A 349 -3.99 -13.85 31.32
N GLU A 350 -2.98 -14.61 31.75
CA GLU A 350 -1.64 -14.64 31.14
C GLU A 350 -1.50 -15.72 30.05
N ILE A 351 -2.46 -16.64 29.95
CA ILE A 351 -2.42 -17.76 29.01
C ILE A 351 -2.73 -17.27 27.59
N LEU A 352 -1.77 -17.44 26.69
CA LEU A 352 -1.84 -16.90 25.34
C LEU A 352 -2.68 -17.77 24.39
N PHE A 353 -2.74 -19.08 24.66
CA PHE A 353 -3.44 -20.07 23.85
C PHE A 353 -3.56 -21.41 24.60
N GLU A 354 -4.41 -22.30 24.10
CA GLU A 354 -4.50 -23.69 24.58
C GLU A 354 -3.34 -24.55 24.06
N ILE A 355 -2.92 -25.50 24.90
CA ILE A 355 -1.89 -26.51 24.63
C ILE A 355 -2.47 -27.92 24.85
N PRO A 356 -1.86 -28.98 24.29
CA PRO A 356 -2.29 -30.36 24.53
C PRO A 356 -2.12 -30.77 26.01
N ASP A 357 -2.89 -31.75 26.46
CA ASP A 357 -2.83 -32.26 27.84
C ASP A 357 -1.49 -32.95 28.19
N SER A 358 -0.72 -33.37 27.18
CA SER A 358 0.65 -33.89 27.33
C SER A 358 1.69 -32.81 27.58
N TRP A 359 1.32 -31.53 27.42
CA TRP A 359 2.19 -30.38 27.57
C TRP A 359 1.87 -29.63 28.86
N VAL A 360 2.85 -28.86 29.32
CA VAL A 360 2.69 -27.99 30.48
C VAL A 360 3.11 -26.58 30.16
N TRP A 361 2.46 -25.61 30.79
CA TRP A 361 2.96 -24.25 30.85
C TRP A 361 4.07 -24.16 31.90
N CYS A 362 5.12 -23.39 31.61
CA CYS A 362 6.14 -23.08 32.59
C CYS A 362 6.70 -21.67 32.35
N ARG A 363 7.36 -21.12 33.37
CA ARG A 363 8.11 -19.87 33.24
C ARG A 363 9.45 -20.17 32.56
N LEU A 364 9.86 -19.38 31.57
CA LEU A 364 11.11 -19.61 30.82
C LEU A 364 12.34 -19.73 31.74
N GLY A 365 12.34 -18.98 32.85
CA GLY A 365 13.37 -19.04 33.89
C GLY A 365 13.49 -20.40 34.60
N PHE A 366 12.47 -21.24 34.53
CA PHE A 366 12.53 -22.63 35.00
C PHE A 366 13.46 -23.47 34.13
N LEU A 367 13.38 -23.25 32.81
CA LEU A 367 14.05 -24.05 31.78
C LEU A 367 15.48 -23.58 31.48
N PHE A 368 15.72 -22.27 31.56
CA PHE A 368 16.97 -21.65 31.15
C PHE A 368 17.63 -20.85 32.28
N ASN A 369 18.93 -21.07 32.45
CA ASN A 369 19.80 -20.13 33.12
C ASN A 369 20.01 -18.91 32.23
N HIS A 370 19.54 -17.74 32.68
CA HIS A 370 19.65 -16.52 31.91
C HIS A 370 20.67 -15.54 32.50
N ASN A 371 21.47 -14.92 31.64
CA ASN A 371 22.38 -13.84 32.01
C ASN A 371 22.39 -12.75 30.94
N THR A 372 22.52 -11.49 31.36
CA THR A 372 22.80 -10.36 30.47
C THR A 372 24.29 -10.16 30.33
N GLY A 373 24.70 -9.56 29.20
CA GLY A 373 26.08 -9.17 28.99
C GLY A 373 26.53 -7.95 29.80
N LYS A 374 27.78 -7.55 29.58
CA LYS A 374 28.41 -6.40 30.24
C LYS A 374 28.02 -5.09 29.55
N ALA A 375 27.77 -4.05 30.34
CA ALA A 375 27.55 -2.70 29.81
C ALA A 375 28.89 -2.06 29.39
N LEU A 376 28.88 -1.35 28.27
CA LEU A 376 30.09 -0.67 27.79
C LEU A 376 30.47 0.45 28.77
N ASN A 377 31.70 0.38 29.30
CA ASN A 377 32.27 1.43 30.12
C ASN A 377 33.69 1.77 29.63
N ALA A 378 33.79 2.88 28.88
CA ALA A 378 35.03 3.28 28.20
C ALA A 378 36.18 3.66 29.15
N SER A 379 35.90 4.01 30.40
CA SER A 379 36.93 4.36 31.39
C SER A 379 37.54 3.13 32.07
N ASN A 380 36.87 1.98 32.03
CA ASN A 380 37.33 0.75 32.64
C ASN A 380 38.24 -0.04 31.68
N LYS A 381 39.54 -0.13 32.01
CA LYS A 381 40.56 -0.86 31.24
C LYS A 381 41.10 -2.09 31.97
N GLU A 382 40.41 -2.57 33.00
CA GLU A 382 40.83 -3.74 33.77
C GLU A 382 40.45 -5.05 33.08
N GLY A 383 41.40 -5.98 33.02
CA GLY A 383 41.21 -7.32 32.45
C GLY A 383 41.69 -7.46 31.01
N SER A 384 41.12 -8.39 30.26
CA SER A 384 41.51 -8.71 28.89
C SER A 384 40.60 -8.05 27.87
N MET A 385 41.19 -7.53 26.79
CA MET A 385 40.46 -6.95 25.67
C MET A 385 39.88 -8.08 24.80
N LEU A 386 38.56 -8.24 24.80
CA LEU A 386 37.88 -9.34 24.10
C LEU A 386 36.79 -8.82 23.16
N PRO A 387 36.53 -9.53 22.04
CA PRO A 387 35.41 -9.22 21.17
C PRO A 387 34.07 -9.51 21.85
N TYR A 388 33.04 -8.76 21.47
CA TYR A 388 31.69 -8.98 21.97
C TYR A 388 30.60 -8.77 20.92
N ILE A 389 29.49 -9.50 21.07
CA ILE A 389 28.27 -9.38 20.26
C ILE A 389 27.40 -8.27 20.82
N THR A 390 26.87 -7.45 19.91
CA THR A 390 25.86 -6.44 20.21
C THR A 390 24.58 -6.72 19.43
N THR A 391 23.54 -5.94 19.70
CA THR A 391 22.29 -6.03 18.95
C THR A 391 22.48 -5.78 17.45
N SER A 392 23.55 -5.12 16.98
CA SER A 392 23.80 -4.99 15.54
C SER A 392 24.36 -6.26 14.88
N ASN A 393 24.86 -7.21 15.67
CA ASN A 393 25.45 -8.46 15.18
C ASN A 393 24.45 -9.62 15.21
N LEU A 394 23.42 -9.56 16.05
CA LEU A 394 22.43 -10.62 16.24
C LEU A 394 21.21 -10.39 15.34
N TYR A 395 20.94 -11.30 14.41
CA TYR A 395 19.74 -11.31 13.56
C TYR A 395 18.91 -12.57 13.82
N TRP A 396 17.67 -12.63 13.30
CA TRP A 396 16.87 -13.84 13.41
C TRP A 396 17.59 -15.04 12.80
N GLY A 397 17.99 -15.98 13.65
CA GLY A 397 18.62 -17.26 13.25
C GLY A 397 20.08 -17.16 12.80
N GLN A 398 20.71 -15.98 12.82
CA GLN A 398 22.07 -15.81 12.32
C GLN A 398 22.83 -14.67 13.01
N PHE A 399 24.14 -14.65 12.82
CA PHE A 399 25.04 -13.60 13.33
C PHE A 399 25.83 -12.96 12.19
N ASP A 400 25.92 -11.64 12.18
CA ASP A 400 26.89 -10.90 11.37
C ASP A 400 28.12 -10.59 12.24
N LEU A 401 29.19 -11.34 11.97
CA LEU A 401 30.47 -11.21 12.68
C LEU A 401 31.54 -10.50 11.85
N SER A 402 31.17 -9.88 10.71
CA SER A 402 32.12 -9.15 9.84
C SER A 402 32.77 -7.97 10.56
N SER A 403 32.05 -7.37 11.52
CA SER A 403 32.54 -6.31 12.39
C SER A 403 32.08 -6.57 13.83
N VAL A 404 33.02 -6.97 14.68
CA VAL A 404 32.81 -7.11 16.13
C VAL A 404 33.62 -6.07 16.87
N ARG A 405 32.99 -5.47 17.89
CA ARG A 405 33.65 -4.50 18.76
C ARG A 405 34.40 -5.23 19.86
N GLN A 406 35.32 -4.53 20.51
CA GLN A 406 36.11 -5.05 21.63
C GLN A 406 35.96 -4.17 22.87
N MET A 407 35.98 -4.79 24.04
CA MET A 407 36.07 -4.09 25.32
C MET A 407 36.81 -4.94 26.35
N TYR A 408 37.22 -4.33 27.47
CA TYR A 408 37.91 -5.03 28.54
C TYR A 408 36.93 -5.83 29.40
N PHE A 409 37.28 -7.07 29.75
CA PHE A 409 36.53 -7.94 30.66
C PHE A 409 37.44 -8.50 31.75
N LYS A 410 36.96 -8.50 32.99
CA LYS A 410 37.57 -9.24 34.11
C LYS A 410 37.21 -10.71 34.01
N ASP A 411 38.03 -11.60 34.57
CA ASP A 411 37.77 -13.05 34.57
C ASP A 411 36.39 -13.41 35.14
N SER A 412 35.96 -12.72 36.21
CA SER A 412 34.63 -12.90 36.81
C SER A 412 33.45 -12.39 35.96
N GLU A 413 33.71 -11.51 34.99
CA GLU A 413 32.72 -11.02 34.02
C GLU A 413 32.66 -11.94 32.80
N ILE A 414 33.80 -12.49 32.36
CA ILE A 414 33.90 -13.43 31.24
C ILE A 414 33.06 -14.67 31.52
N GLU A 415 33.13 -15.22 32.74
CA GLU A 415 32.34 -16.40 33.13
C GLU A 415 30.83 -16.17 32.96
N LYS A 416 30.34 -14.95 33.23
CA LYS A 416 28.90 -14.61 33.14
C LYS A 416 28.48 -14.25 31.73
N CYS A 417 29.32 -13.49 31.01
CA CYS A 417 28.98 -12.88 29.72
C CYS A 417 29.42 -13.73 28.52
N SER A 418 30.12 -14.84 28.71
CA SER A 418 30.49 -15.74 27.62
C SER A 418 29.31 -16.59 27.17
N VAL A 419 29.22 -16.81 25.86
CA VAL A 419 28.31 -17.77 25.21
C VAL A 419 29.09 -18.97 24.69
N SER A 420 28.41 -20.09 24.59
CA SER A 420 28.91 -21.38 24.09
C SER A 420 27.95 -21.96 23.06
N ASN A 421 28.43 -22.92 22.26
CA ASN A 421 27.62 -23.58 21.25
C ASN A 421 26.30 -24.10 21.85
N GLY A 422 25.18 -23.81 21.20
CA GLY A 422 23.83 -24.18 21.61
C GLY A 422 23.12 -23.18 22.52
N ASP A 423 23.80 -22.13 23.00
CA ASP A 423 23.13 -21.06 23.76
C ASP A 423 22.16 -20.28 22.86
N LEU A 424 20.97 -19.98 23.36
CA LEU A 424 20.01 -19.08 22.69
C LEU A 424 20.26 -17.65 23.13
N LEU A 425 20.56 -16.77 22.17
CA LEU A 425 20.75 -15.34 22.40
C LEU A 425 19.49 -14.58 21.99
N VAL A 426 19.03 -13.65 22.82
CA VAL A 426 17.82 -12.84 22.57
C VAL A 426 18.08 -11.35 22.81
N CYS A 427 17.66 -10.50 21.88
CA CYS A 427 17.76 -9.04 22.01
C CYS A 427 16.72 -8.47 22.99
N GLU A 428 17.20 -7.69 23.97
CA GLU A 428 16.36 -6.85 24.84
C GLU A 428 15.91 -5.56 24.13
N GLY A 429 16.78 -5.00 23.28
CA GLY A 429 16.59 -3.70 22.64
C GLY A 429 16.90 -3.69 21.14
N GLY A 430 16.56 -2.59 20.46
CA GLY A 430 16.58 -2.51 19.00
C GLY A 430 15.34 -3.19 18.43
N ASP A 431 15.49 -4.44 17.98
CA ASP A 431 14.36 -5.31 17.63
C ASP A 431 14.11 -6.33 18.75
N ILE A 432 13.18 -5.97 19.64
CA ILE A 432 12.85 -6.74 20.85
C ILE A 432 12.46 -8.18 20.47
N GLY A 433 13.07 -9.15 21.14
CA GLY A 433 12.75 -10.58 20.99
C GLY A 433 13.52 -11.29 19.89
N ARG A 434 14.25 -10.55 19.04
CA ARG A 434 15.09 -11.14 18.00
C ARG A 434 16.12 -12.09 18.58
N ALA A 435 16.16 -13.30 18.06
CA ALA A 435 16.93 -14.38 18.64
C ALA A 435 17.75 -15.18 17.63
N ALA A 436 18.79 -15.87 18.10
CA ALA A 436 19.54 -16.87 17.34
C ALA A 436 20.29 -17.81 18.29
N ILE A 437 20.54 -19.02 17.82
CA ILE A 437 21.32 -20.03 18.55
C ILE A 437 22.78 -19.84 18.17
N TRP A 438 23.66 -19.70 19.16
CA TRP A 438 25.10 -19.58 18.93
C TRP A 438 25.66 -20.89 18.38
N PRO A 439 26.18 -20.93 17.14
CA PRO A 439 26.57 -22.18 16.49
C PRO A 439 28.07 -22.50 16.61
N TYR A 440 28.84 -21.66 17.30
CA TYR A 440 30.30 -21.73 17.33
C TYR A 440 30.82 -22.27 18.66
N ASP A 441 31.83 -23.15 18.60
CA ASP A 441 32.52 -23.65 19.80
C ASP A 441 33.44 -22.61 20.42
N THR A 442 33.84 -21.59 19.65
CA THR A 442 34.66 -20.48 20.14
C THR A 442 33.84 -19.60 21.09
N PRO A 443 34.28 -19.41 22.35
CA PRO A 443 33.61 -18.52 23.27
C PRO A 443 33.59 -17.08 22.77
N MET A 444 32.47 -16.40 22.96
CA MET A 444 32.29 -14.99 22.62
C MET A 444 31.59 -14.27 23.77
N CYS A 445 31.95 -13.02 24.04
CA CYS A 445 31.26 -12.23 25.06
C CYS A 445 30.04 -11.52 24.46
N ILE A 446 29.05 -11.19 25.30
CA ILE A 446 27.87 -10.42 24.89
C ILE A 446 27.75 -9.09 25.64
N GLN A 447 27.06 -8.12 25.01
CA GLN A 447 26.72 -6.83 25.60
C GLN A 447 25.44 -6.90 26.45
N ASN A 448 25.22 -5.90 27.32
CA ASN A 448 24.08 -5.80 28.24
C ASN A 448 22.68 -5.88 27.60
N HIS A 449 22.53 -5.58 26.30
CA HIS A 449 21.24 -5.65 25.58
C HIS A 449 20.97 -7.00 24.90
N ILE A 450 21.79 -8.01 25.20
CA ILE A 450 21.59 -9.39 24.77
C ILE A 450 21.46 -10.25 26.02
N HIS A 451 20.44 -11.10 26.02
CA HIS A 451 20.26 -12.18 26.99
C HIS A 451 20.83 -13.47 26.41
N LYS A 452 21.65 -14.15 27.20
CA LYS A 452 22.01 -15.55 26.99
C LYS A 452 21.02 -16.42 27.74
N LEU A 453 20.48 -17.44 27.08
CA LEU A 453 19.67 -18.50 27.65
C LEU A 453 20.39 -19.84 27.45
N ARG A 454 20.80 -20.47 28.56
CA ARG A 454 21.41 -21.81 28.57
C ARG A 454 20.48 -22.78 29.28
N SER A 455 20.08 -23.86 28.62
CA SER A 455 19.15 -24.82 29.21
C SER A 455 19.78 -25.51 30.43
N TYR A 456 18.97 -25.79 31.46
CA TYR A 456 19.44 -26.54 32.62
C TYR A 456 19.60 -28.03 32.34
N ASN A 457 18.77 -28.57 31.43
CA ASN A 457 18.81 -29.96 31.00
C ASN A 457 18.70 -30.04 29.47
N GLN A 458 18.69 -31.25 28.91
CA GLN A 458 18.49 -31.48 27.49
C GLN A 458 17.12 -30.96 27.03
N LEU A 459 17.16 -29.95 26.16
CA LEU A 459 16.01 -29.32 25.51
C LEU A 459 16.36 -29.12 24.03
N ASP A 460 15.35 -29.09 23.16
CA ASP A 460 15.57 -28.62 21.80
C ASP A 460 15.53 -27.09 21.77
N THR A 461 16.69 -26.45 21.86
CA THR A 461 16.81 -24.99 21.84
C THR A 461 16.15 -24.37 20.60
N LEU A 462 16.08 -25.10 19.47
CA LEU A 462 15.45 -24.63 18.25
C LEU A 462 13.93 -24.44 18.40
N PHE A 463 13.28 -25.23 19.25
CA PHE A 463 11.85 -25.09 19.57
C PHE A 463 11.59 -23.74 20.25
N TYR A 464 12.42 -23.37 21.23
CA TYR A 464 12.30 -22.09 21.93
C TYR A 464 12.66 -20.90 21.06
N TYR A 465 13.63 -21.04 20.15
CA TYR A 465 13.87 -20.04 19.11
C TYR A 465 12.61 -19.78 18.26
N TYR A 466 11.88 -20.83 17.86
CA TYR A 466 10.62 -20.69 17.14
C TYR A 466 9.49 -20.11 18.01
N ILE A 467 9.47 -20.36 19.33
CA ILE A 467 8.56 -19.67 20.25
C ILE A 467 8.80 -18.16 20.22
N PHE A 468 10.05 -17.69 20.30
CA PHE A 468 10.36 -16.25 20.21
C PHE A 468 9.88 -15.65 18.88
N GLN A 469 10.09 -16.36 17.77
CA GLN A 469 9.56 -15.91 16.47
C GLN A 469 8.03 -15.83 16.47
N ALA A 470 7.35 -16.90 16.92
CA ALA A 470 5.90 -16.96 16.97
C ALA A 470 5.32 -15.84 17.84
N TYR A 471 5.91 -15.61 19.02
CA TYR A 471 5.52 -14.55 19.93
C TYR A 471 5.71 -13.18 19.30
N LYS A 472 6.80 -12.97 18.55
CA LYS A 472 7.01 -11.73 17.81
C LYS A 472 5.96 -11.54 16.71
N TYR A 473 5.70 -12.55 15.89
CA TYR A 473 4.73 -12.46 14.79
C TYR A 473 3.29 -12.26 15.25
N ASN A 474 2.95 -12.75 16.44
CA ASN A 474 1.66 -12.54 17.07
C ASN A 474 1.58 -11.26 17.91
N GLY A 475 2.69 -10.55 18.10
CA GLY A 475 2.73 -9.32 18.90
C GLY A 475 2.70 -9.57 20.42
N TYR A 476 2.94 -10.79 20.88
CA TYR A 476 3.07 -11.13 22.30
C TYR A 476 4.35 -10.57 22.92
N ILE A 477 5.38 -10.30 22.12
CA ILE A 477 6.58 -9.57 22.52
C ILE A 477 6.81 -8.34 21.63
N GLY A 478 7.02 -7.17 22.24
CA GLY A 478 7.29 -5.91 21.54
C GLY A 478 6.12 -5.35 20.69
N GLY A 479 4.90 -5.87 20.84
CA GLY A 479 3.68 -5.35 20.20
C GLY A 479 2.89 -4.39 21.11
N LYS A 480 1.79 -3.79 20.63
CA LYS A 480 0.88 -2.96 21.47
C LYS A 480 -0.21 -3.85 22.10
N GLY A 481 -0.31 -3.93 23.43
CA GLY A 481 -1.34 -4.73 24.13
C GLY A 481 -0.89 -5.38 25.45
N ILE A 482 -1.53 -6.48 25.85
CA ILE A 482 -1.25 -7.25 27.08
C ILE A 482 0.13 -7.97 27.03
N GLY A 483 0.70 -8.14 25.83
CA GLY A 483 2.02 -8.76 25.63
C GLY A 483 3.19 -7.99 26.26
N ILE A 484 4.33 -8.67 26.36
CA ILE A 484 5.56 -8.16 26.96
C ILE A 484 6.10 -6.99 26.11
N GLN A 485 5.92 -5.76 26.62
CA GLN A 485 6.31 -4.51 25.93
C GLN A 485 7.83 -4.33 25.83
N GLY A 486 8.57 -4.86 26.80
CA GLY A 486 10.04 -4.82 26.85
C GLY A 486 10.57 -6.08 27.51
N LEU A 487 11.68 -6.61 27.00
CA LEU A 487 12.16 -7.95 27.35
C LEU A 487 13.22 -7.92 28.45
N SER A 488 12.98 -7.13 29.51
CA SER A 488 13.90 -7.04 30.65
C SER A 488 14.21 -8.42 31.24
N SER A 489 15.32 -8.58 31.97
CA SER A 489 15.69 -9.87 32.60
C SER A 489 14.55 -10.49 33.41
N LYS A 490 13.78 -9.68 34.16
CA LYS A 490 12.62 -10.15 34.93
C LYS A 490 11.47 -10.58 34.02
N ALA A 491 11.16 -9.80 32.99
CA ALA A 491 10.10 -10.13 32.03
C ALA A 491 10.41 -11.41 31.25
N LEU A 492 11.67 -11.56 30.82
CA LEU A 492 12.16 -12.76 30.13
C LEU A 492 12.10 -13.98 31.05
N HIS A 493 12.56 -13.86 32.30
CA HIS A 493 12.51 -14.94 33.28
C HIS A 493 11.08 -15.42 33.56
N ASN A 494 10.13 -14.48 33.62
CA ASN A 494 8.73 -14.77 33.90
C ASN A 494 7.89 -15.06 32.64
N MET A 495 8.49 -15.07 31.44
CA MET A 495 7.75 -15.32 30.20
C MET A 495 7.16 -16.73 30.23
N LEU A 496 5.84 -16.86 30.01
CA LEU A 496 5.19 -18.16 29.87
C LEU A 496 5.57 -18.80 28.54
N VAL A 497 5.99 -20.06 28.60
CA VAL A 497 6.28 -20.87 27.43
C VAL A 497 5.69 -22.27 27.58
N PRO A 498 5.21 -22.87 26.48
CA PRO A 498 4.82 -24.27 26.49
C PRO A 498 6.06 -25.16 26.57
N LEU A 499 5.94 -26.26 27.30
CA LEU A 499 6.93 -27.34 27.35
C LEU A 499 6.26 -28.64 26.86
N PRO A 500 6.66 -29.16 25.70
CA PRO A 500 6.34 -30.51 25.23
C PRO A 500 7.33 -31.55 25.79
N PRO A 501 7.03 -32.86 25.67
CA PRO A 501 8.03 -33.92 25.73
C PRO A 501 9.19 -33.67 24.75
N ILE A 502 10.41 -34.07 25.11
CA ILE A 502 11.63 -33.73 24.33
C ILE A 502 11.60 -34.27 22.90
N ASN A 503 11.10 -35.49 22.69
CA ASN A 503 11.01 -36.09 21.36
C ASN A 503 10.01 -35.34 20.47
N GLU A 504 8.92 -34.85 21.06
CA GLU A 504 7.95 -34.04 20.35
C GLU A 504 8.54 -32.68 19.96
N GLN A 505 9.33 -32.03 20.82
CA GLN A 505 10.05 -30.80 20.48
C GLN A 505 10.88 -30.99 19.20
N ILE A 506 11.67 -32.07 19.12
CA ILE A 506 12.52 -32.41 17.97
C ILE A 506 11.69 -32.68 16.70
N ARG A 507 10.57 -33.39 16.82
CA ARG A 507 9.65 -33.63 15.69
C ARG A 507 9.06 -32.32 15.17
N ILE A 508 8.65 -31.42 16.06
CA ILE A 508 8.11 -30.10 15.71
C ILE A 508 9.15 -29.29 14.94
N THR A 509 10.36 -29.15 15.47
CA THR A 509 11.42 -28.35 14.82
C THR A 509 11.86 -28.94 13.49
N SER A 510 11.92 -30.27 13.38
CA SER A 510 12.17 -30.98 12.12
C SER A 510 11.07 -30.69 11.10
N LYS A 511 9.80 -30.70 11.54
CA LYS A 511 8.66 -30.40 10.66
C LYS A 511 8.64 -28.94 10.21
N ILE A 512 8.92 -27.98 11.10
CA ILE A 512 9.05 -26.56 10.74
C ILE A 512 10.15 -26.39 9.70
N SER A 513 11.33 -26.98 9.94
CA SER A 513 12.48 -26.90 9.05
C SER A 513 12.17 -27.44 7.65
N SER A 514 11.45 -28.57 7.58
CA SER A 514 10.98 -29.13 6.31
C SER A 514 9.99 -28.21 5.60
N LEU A 515 9.00 -27.65 6.31
CA LEU A 515 8.00 -26.76 5.69
C LEU A 515 8.61 -25.45 5.21
N PHE A 516 9.58 -24.89 5.94
CA PHE A 516 10.24 -23.64 5.57
C PHE A 516 11.12 -23.77 4.33
N GLN A 517 11.47 -24.98 3.88
CA GLN A 517 12.14 -25.17 2.58
C GLN A 517 11.23 -24.85 1.39
N PHE A 518 9.90 -24.88 1.58
CA PHE A 518 8.91 -24.60 0.54
C PHE A 518 8.39 -23.14 0.58
N ILE A 519 8.91 -22.31 1.50
CA ILE A 519 8.37 -20.99 1.86
C ILE A 519 9.49 -19.95 2.04
#